data_AF-A0A5A7N4P6-F1
#
_entry.id   AF-A0A5A7N4P6-F1
#
_cell.length_a   1.000
_cell.length_b   1.000
_cell.length_c   1.000
_cell.angle_alpha   90.00
_cell.angle_beta   90.00
_cell.angle_gamma   90.00
#
_symmetry.space_group_name_H-M   'P 1'
#
loop_
_entity.id
_entity.type
_entity.pdbx_description
1 polymer ?
#
loop_
_entity_poly.entity_id
_entity_poly.type
_entity_poly.pdbx_seq_one_letter_code
_entity_poly.pdbx_strand_id
1 'polypeptide(L)'
;MSVLTTNLILMQSTRRILLGGGVMKRASLFEALRAQTKARLNGYLTNPPHDGDLVDVIMPPGLGERAGPLGALALALDADRAV
;
A
#
# COMPACT_ATOMS: atom_id res chain seq x y z
N MET A 1 9.45 -3.82 -8.03
CA MET A 1 8.32 -3.33 -7.22
C MET A 1 7.82 -1.95 -7.64
N SER A 2 8.69 -0.96 -7.91
CA SER A 2 8.24 0.40 -8.29
C SER A 2 7.35 0.45 -9.54
N VAL A 3 7.60 -0.40 -10.54
CA VAL A 3 6.74 -0.52 -11.74
C VAL A 3 5.33 -0.99 -11.38
N LEU A 4 5.20 -2.00 -10.51
CA LEU A 4 3.91 -2.53 -10.06
C LEU A 4 3.11 -1.46 -9.32
N THR A 5 3.72 -0.76 -8.37
CA THR A 5 3.02 0.29 -7.61
C THR A 5 2.61 1.45 -8.51
N THR A 6 3.45 1.89 -9.44
CA THR A 6 3.07 2.89 -10.45
C THR A 6 1.86 2.43 -11.27
N ASN A 7 1.86 1.20 -11.77
CA ASN A 7 0.74 0.67 -12.54
C ASN A 7 -0.55 0.60 -11.71
N LEU A 8 -0.48 0.14 -10.46
CA LEU A 8 -1.66 0.10 -9.57
C LEU A 8 -2.20 1.49 -9.26
N ILE A 9 -1.33 2.49 -9.09
CA ILE A 9 -1.75 3.88 -8.90
C ILE A 9 -2.47 4.38 -10.15
N LEU A 10 -1.90 4.18 -11.35
CA LEU A 10 -2.47 4.72 -12.59
C LEU A 10 -3.72 3.97 -13.07
N MET A 11 -3.77 2.65 -12.91
CA MET A 11 -4.89 1.84 -13.38
C MET A 11 -6.09 1.87 -12.42
N GLN A 12 -5.83 1.91 -11.11
CA GLN A 12 -6.88 1.72 -10.10
C GLN A 12 -7.11 2.97 -9.23
N SER A 13 -6.39 4.07 -9.46
CA SER A 13 -6.44 5.29 -8.63
C SER A 13 -6.28 4.96 -7.13
N THR A 14 -5.36 4.04 -6.83
CA THR A 14 -5.26 3.42 -5.51
C THR A 14 -4.85 4.45 -4.46
N ARG A 15 -5.69 4.64 -3.43
CA ARG A 15 -5.38 5.57 -2.33
C ARG A 15 -4.29 5.05 -1.37
N ARG A 16 -4.22 3.73 -1.16
CA ARG A 16 -3.23 3.07 -0.28
C ARG A 16 -2.83 1.69 -0.81
N ILE A 17 -1.54 1.41 -0.74
CA ILE A 17 -0.89 0.15 -1.09
C ILE A 17 -0.14 -0.34 0.16
N LEU A 18 -0.68 -1.39 0.77
CA LEU A 18 -0.08 -2.04 1.93
C LEU A 18 0.82 -3.19 1.48
N LEU A 19 2.12 -3.11 1.81
CA LEU A 19 3.09 -4.13 1.41
C LEU A 19 3.61 -4.88 2.66
N GLY A 20 3.18 -6.14 2.80
CA GLY A 20 3.60 -7.04 3.88
C GLY A 20 4.63 -8.09 3.44
N GLY A 21 4.79 -9.12 4.27
CA GLY A 21 5.68 -10.24 4.02
C GLY A 21 7.13 -10.02 4.48
N GLY A 22 7.90 -11.11 4.56
CA GLY A 22 9.24 -11.11 5.18
C GLY A 22 10.26 -10.16 4.52
N VAL A 23 10.14 -9.93 3.21
CA VAL A 23 11.02 -9.00 2.47
C VAL A 23 10.79 -7.56 2.91
N MET A 24 9.52 -7.17 3.07
CA MET A 24 9.13 -5.81 3.41
C MET A 24 9.36 -5.45 4.88
N LYS A 25 9.90 -6.37 5.70
CA LYS A 25 10.37 -6.06 7.07
C LYS A 25 11.56 -5.10 7.10
N ARG A 26 12.28 -4.95 5.98
CA ARG A 26 13.40 -4.01 5.86
C ARG A 26 12.85 -2.60 5.58
N ALA A 27 12.79 -1.76 6.62
CA ALA A 27 12.18 -0.42 6.53
C ALA A 27 12.75 0.45 5.40
N SER A 28 14.05 0.38 5.14
CA SER A 28 14.73 1.13 4.06
C SER A 28 14.20 0.82 2.65
N LEU A 29 13.54 -0.33 2.44
CA LEU A 29 12.93 -0.66 1.16
C LEU A 29 11.74 0.26 0.83
N PHE A 30 11.01 0.76 1.84
CA PHE A 30 9.89 1.66 1.61
C PHE A 30 10.36 3.01 1.06
N GLU A 31 11.44 3.57 1.60
CA GLU A 31 12.03 4.82 1.12
C GLU A 31 12.48 4.70 -0.34
N ALA A 32 13.25 3.66 -0.65
CA ALA A 32 13.71 3.39 -2.01
C ALA A 32 12.54 3.16 -2.99
N LEU A 33 11.51 2.42 -2.56
CA LEU A 33 10.32 2.15 -3.37
C LEU A 33 9.54 3.43 -3.68
N ARG A 34 9.26 4.26 -2.66
CA ARG A 34 8.56 5.54 -2.82
C ARG A 34 9.31 6.48 -3.77
N ALA A 35 10.62 6.64 -3.56
CA ALA A 35 11.46 7.48 -4.43
C ALA A 35 11.41 7.03 -5.89
N GLN A 36 11.56 5.72 -6.14
CA GLN A 36 11.49 5.17 -7.49
C GLN A 36 10.09 5.29 -8.10
N THR A 37 9.02 5.05 -7.34
CA THR A 37 7.64 5.20 -7.84
C THR A 37 7.34 6.67 -8.18
N LYS A 38 7.78 7.62 -7.36
CA LYS A 38 7.65 9.05 -7.64
C LYS A 38 8.40 9.45 -8.91
N ALA A 39 9.64 9.00 -9.06
CA ALA A 39 10.42 9.24 -10.28
C ALA A 39 9.73 8.68 -11.53
N ARG A 40 9.05 7.53 -11.42
CA ARG A 40 8.27 6.94 -12.52
C ARG A 40 7.00 7.70 -12.84
N LEU A 41 6.31 8.20 -11.84
CA LEU A 41 5.12 9.05 -12.04
C LEU A 41 5.49 10.37 -12.71
N ASN A 42 6.72 10.86 -12.52
CA ASN A 42 7.29 12.01 -13.25
C ASN A 42 6.36 13.23 -13.30
N GLY A 43 5.69 13.54 -12.19
CA GLY A 43 4.76 14.68 -12.10
C GLY A 43 3.41 14.49 -12.80
N TYR A 44 3.09 13.29 -13.29
CA TYR A 44 1.79 13.02 -13.92
C TYR A 44 0.61 13.17 -12.95
N LEU A 45 0.81 12.84 -11.67
CA LEU A 45 -0.18 13.03 -10.61
C LEU A 45 0.27 14.15 -9.69
N THR A 46 -0.57 15.18 -9.57
CA THR A 46 -0.30 16.41 -8.80
C THR A 46 -1.31 16.66 -7.69
N ASN A 47 -2.22 15.71 -7.44
CA ASN A 47 -3.26 15.82 -6.42
C ASN A 47 -3.02 14.86 -5.25
N PRO A 48 -3.44 15.21 -4.02
CA PRO A 48 -3.41 14.30 -2.88
C PRO A 48 -4.15 12.98 -3.15
N PRO A 49 -3.63 11.83 -2.69
CA PRO A 49 -2.44 11.66 -1.85
C PRO A 49 -1.12 11.45 -2.65
N HIS A 50 -1.09 11.73 -3.96
CA HIS A 50 0.00 11.36 -4.86
C HIS A 50 1.02 12.47 -5.15
N ASP A 51 0.74 13.69 -4.69
CA ASP A 51 1.54 14.90 -4.87
C ASP A 51 2.80 14.96 -3.97
N GLY A 52 2.84 14.15 -2.91
CA GLY A 52 3.92 14.11 -1.93
C GLY A 52 5.05 13.11 -2.20
N ASP A 53 5.57 12.53 -1.11
CA ASP A 53 6.61 11.49 -1.09
C ASP A 53 6.03 10.06 -1.04
N LEU A 54 4.71 9.94 -1.20
CA LEU A 54 3.95 8.68 -1.18
C LEU A 54 4.00 7.93 0.17
N VAL A 55 4.33 8.59 1.30
CA VAL A 55 4.32 7.93 2.63
C VAL A 55 2.95 7.38 3.01
N ASP A 56 1.89 8.12 2.69
CA ASP A 56 0.50 7.73 2.95
C ASP A 56 -0.09 6.82 1.88
N VAL A 57 0.62 6.63 0.76
CA VAL A 57 0.19 5.79 -0.36
C VAL A 57 0.85 4.42 -0.28
N ILE A 58 2.17 4.34 -0.02
CA ILE A 58 2.91 3.08 0.03
C ILE A 58 3.42 2.90 1.45
N MET A 59 2.85 1.95 2.21
CA MET A 59 3.09 1.83 3.64
C MET A 59 3.05 0.36 4.12
N PRO A 60 3.66 0.04 5.27
CA PRO A 60 3.51 -1.28 5.86
C PRO A 60 2.08 -1.50 6.36
N PRO A 61 1.61 -2.76 6.45
CA PRO A 61 0.33 -3.08 7.06
C PRO A 61 0.36 -2.71 8.55
N GLY A 62 -0.60 -1.90 9.02
CA GLY A 62 -0.66 -1.46 10.41
C GLY A 62 -0.85 -2.59 11.44
N LEU A 63 -1.42 -3.72 11.00
CA LEU A 63 -1.57 -4.93 11.82
C LEU A 63 -0.35 -5.86 11.76
N GLY A 64 0.68 -5.50 10.98
CA GLY A 64 1.87 -6.31 10.77
C GLY A 64 1.54 -7.71 10.24
N GLU A 65 2.19 -8.73 10.81
CA GLU A 65 1.97 -10.14 10.48
C GLU A 65 0.55 -10.64 10.78
N ARG A 66 -0.20 -9.90 11.61
CA ARG A 66 -1.58 -10.27 11.98
C ARG A 66 -2.60 -9.82 10.95
N ALA A 67 -2.22 -9.06 9.92
CA ALA A 67 -3.16 -8.55 8.91
C ALA A 67 -3.96 -9.67 8.22
N GLY A 68 -3.32 -10.80 7.92
CA GLY A 68 -4.00 -11.97 7.32
C GLY A 68 -4.98 -12.64 8.29
N PRO A 69 -4.52 -13.18 9.44
CA PRO A 69 -5.39 -13.83 10.41
C PRO A 69 -6.54 -12.95 10.92
N LEU A 70 -6.28 -11.66 11.18
CA LEU A 70 -7.33 -10.73 11.60
C LEU A 70 -8.30 -10.41 10.46
N GLY A 71 -7.86 -10.46 9.20
CA GLY A 71 -8.75 -10.37 8.04
C GLY A 71 -9.76 -11.53 8.00
N ALA A 72 -9.31 -12.76 8.27
CA ALA A 72 -10.21 -13.92 8.35
C ALA A 72 -11.23 -13.78 9.49
N LEU A 73 -10.80 -13.30 10.67
CA LEU A 73 -11.71 -13.03 11.78
C LEU A 73 -12.70 -11.89 11.45
N ALA A 74 -12.25 -10.85 10.76
CA ALA A 74 -13.12 -9.76 10.32
C ALA A 74 -14.23 -10.26 9.38
N LEU A 75 -13.89 -11.18 8.45
CA LEU A 75 -14.89 -11.82 7.59
C LEU A 75 -15.90 -12.65 8.39
N ALA A 76 -15.46 -13.39 9.42
CA ALA A 76 -16.36 -14.15 10.28
C ALA A 76 -17.33 -13.26 11.08
N LEU A 77 -16.82 -12.15 11.63
CA LEU A 77 -17.64 -11.16 12.34
C LEU A 77 -18.65 -10.46 11.43
N ASP A 78 -18.30 -10.20 10.17
CA ASP A 78 -19.19 -9.60 9.18
C ASP A 78 -20.33 -10.57 8.80
N ALA A 79 -20.02 -11.85 8.63
CA ALA A 79 -21.00 -12.90 8.36
C ALA A 79 -21.95 -13.13 9.55
N ASP A 80 -21.46 -13.10 10.78
CA ASP A 80 -22.27 -13.23 12.00
C ASP A 80 -23.27 -12.07 12.16
N ARG A 81 -22.86 -10.84 11.81
CA ARG A 81 -23.74 -9.65 11.85
C ARG A 81 -24.81 -9.62 10.76
N ALA A 82 -24.67 -10.44 9.72
CA ALA A 82 -25.62 -10.52 8.61
C ALA A 82 -26.81 -11.47 8.91
N VAL A 83 -26.78 -12.17 10.05
CA VAL A 83 -27.82 -13.09 10.56
C VAL A 83 -28.65 -12.40 11.64
#